data_AF-A0A7X5VBY7-F1
#
_entry.id   AF-A0A7X5VBY7-F1
#
_cell.length_a   1.000
_cell.length_b   1.000
_cell.length_c   1.000
_cell.angle_alpha   90.00
_cell.angle_beta   90.00
_cell.angle_gamma   90.00
#
_symmetry.space_group_name_H-M   'P 1'
#
loop_
_entity.id
_entity.type
_entity.pdbx_description
1 polymer ?
#
loop_
_entity_poly.entity_id
_entity_poly.type
_entity_poly.pdbx_seq_one_letter_code
_entity_poly.pdbx_strand_id
1 'polypeptide(L)'
;MTSVRVLVDAAAELGEGPVWDERAGVLHWVNITAGQVLTTSIETGETTTVTLPTMVGAVAPAASGGLVAAVAEGFAFDSCTTTLRVLGPSERMNDAKVDPYGRFWAGSTARDFTPGRGALHVLMPDRTSTVALTGLTLPNGLGWSPDGLRMYLVDTLQYRLYSFAFGADGLDPHDRQVLHQFDTAEGMPDGLCVDAEGCLWVAIWGGHKLVRYSPSGQALTTVDLPVEQPSSCTFGGPAWDRLFVTSARQGLNAAPPDLNGALLEILTPAVPGHPTSPFGG
;
A
#
# COMPACT_ATOMS: atom_id res chain seq x y z
N MET A 1 0.14 20.81 -16.02
CA MET A 1 -0.37 19.43 -16.13
C MET A 1 0.63 18.54 -15.43
N THR A 2 0.19 17.71 -14.51
CA THR A 2 1.04 16.71 -13.84
C THR A 2 1.49 15.69 -14.89
N SER A 3 2.78 15.57 -15.14
CA SER A 3 3.32 14.62 -16.14
C SER A 3 3.54 13.25 -15.51
N VAL A 4 2.98 12.21 -16.14
CA VAL A 4 3.13 10.80 -15.77
C VAL A 4 4.07 10.12 -16.76
N ARG A 5 5.02 9.31 -16.27
CA ARG A 5 5.85 8.43 -17.11
C ARG A 5 5.74 6.98 -16.65
N VAL A 6 5.97 6.05 -17.58
CA VAL A 6 6.20 4.64 -17.26
C VAL A 6 7.65 4.50 -16.81
N LEU A 7 7.87 4.08 -15.57
CA LEU A 7 9.21 3.80 -15.04
C LEU A 7 9.62 2.36 -15.35
N VAL A 8 8.70 1.41 -15.19
CA VAL A 8 8.90 0.00 -15.54
C VAL A 8 7.65 -0.54 -16.22
N ASP A 9 7.79 -1.04 -17.45
CA ASP A 9 6.76 -1.79 -18.15
C ASP A 9 6.82 -3.28 -17.72
N ALA A 10 6.40 -3.54 -16.48
CA ALA A 10 6.56 -4.85 -15.84
C ALA A 10 5.45 -5.84 -16.20
N ALA A 11 4.32 -5.35 -16.72
CA ALA A 11 3.11 -6.13 -16.98
C ALA A 11 2.66 -6.99 -15.78
N ALA A 12 2.79 -6.47 -14.56
CA ALA A 12 2.43 -7.18 -13.34
C ALA A 12 0.94 -7.56 -13.32
N GLU A 13 0.65 -8.80 -12.93
CA GLU A 13 -0.73 -9.29 -12.79
C GLU A 13 -1.45 -8.46 -11.73
N LEU A 14 -0.86 -8.36 -10.53
CA LEU A 14 -1.35 -7.54 -9.43
C LEU A 14 -0.15 -6.82 -8.78
N GLY A 15 0.36 -5.79 -9.46
CA GLY A 15 1.41 -4.93 -8.92
C GLY A 15 0.88 -4.13 -7.73
N GLU A 16 1.57 -4.12 -6.60
CA GLU A 16 1.05 -3.57 -5.33
C GLU A 16 2.14 -3.17 -4.35
N GLY A 17 1.74 -2.53 -3.25
CA GLY A 17 2.55 -2.26 -2.06
C GLY A 17 3.89 -1.58 -2.32
N PRO A 18 3.97 -0.49 -3.12
CA PRO A 18 5.22 0.20 -3.33
C PRO A 18 5.70 0.86 -2.04
N VAL A 19 6.98 0.68 -1.73
CA VAL A 19 7.64 1.27 -0.55
C VAL A 19 9.05 1.72 -0.93
N TRP A 20 9.40 2.92 -0.48
CA TRP A 20 10.71 3.50 -0.70
C TRP A 20 11.70 3.04 0.38
N ASP A 21 12.82 2.46 -0.03
CA ASP A 21 13.97 2.23 0.84
C ASP A 21 14.99 3.36 0.63
N GLU A 22 14.95 4.35 1.53
CA GLU A 22 15.86 5.49 1.51
C GLU A 22 17.34 5.08 1.68
N ARG A 23 17.63 4.02 2.44
CA ARG A 23 19.00 3.58 2.70
C ARG A 23 19.63 2.97 1.45
N ALA A 24 18.85 2.18 0.73
CA ALA A 24 19.30 1.51 -0.50
C ALA A 24 19.07 2.34 -1.77
N GLY A 25 18.22 3.37 -1.72
CA GLY A 25 17.88 4.19 -2.88
C GLY A 25 17.03 3.46 -3.92
N VAL A 26 16.16 2.54 -3.47
CA VAL A 26 15.35 1.68 -4.34
C VAL A 26 13.89 1.64 -3.91
N LEU A 27 13.01 1.32 -4.86
CA LEU A 27 11.61 1.03 -4.60
C LEU A 27 11.42 -0.49 -4.49
N HIS A 28 10.84 -0.96 -3.38
CA HIS A 28 10.30 -2.31 -3.32
C HIS A 28 8.81 -2.28 -3.63
N TRP A 29 8.31 -3.31 -4.29
CA TRP A 29 6.90 -3.50 -4.58
C TRP A 29 6.64 -4.98 -4.87
N VAL A 30 5.39 -5.39 -4.97
CA VAL A 30 5.04 -6.81 -5.11
C VAL A 30 4.19 -7.07 -6.34
N ASN A 31 4.21 -8.31 -6.82
CA ASN A 31 3.19 -8.86 -7.71
C ASN A 31 2.48 -9.98 -6.96
N ILE A 32 1.33 -9.65 -6.35
CA ILE A 32 0.75 -10.44 -5.24
C ILE A 32 0.46 -11.87 -5.65
N THR A 33 -0.28 -12.05 -6.73
CA THR A 33 -0.77 -13.36 -7.18
C THR A 33 0.36 -14.24 -7.73
N ALA A 34 1.43 -13.61 -8.24
CA ALA A 34 2.64 -14.29 -8.69
C ALA A 34 3.62 -14.61 -7.54
N GLY A 35 3.38 -14.10 -6.34
CA GLY A 35 4.26 -14.30 -5.19
C GLY A 35 5.62 -13.62 -5.36
N GLN A 36 5.69 -12.50 -6.07
CA GLN A 36 6.97 -11.85 -6.38
C GLN A 36 7.19 -10.58 -5.56
N VAL A 37 8.42 -10.40 -5.09
CA VAL A 37 8.94 -9.13 -4.57
C VAL A 37 9.88 -8.56 -5.63
N LEU A 38 9.58 -7.35 -6.09
CA LEU A 38 10.35 -6.61 -7.08
C LEU A 38 11.10 -5.48 -6.37
N THR A 39 12.35 -5.26 -6.77
CA THR A 39 13.19 -4.16 -6.29
C THR A 39 13.69 -3.37 -7.49
N THR A 40 13.31 -2.11 -7.57
CA THR A 40 13.49 -1.24 -8.74
C THR A 40 14.35 -0.03 -8.38
N SER A 41 15.40 0.21 -9.16
CA SER A 41 16.13 1.47 -9.14
C SER A 41 15.28 2.60 -9.70
N ILE A 42 15.04 3.66 -8.93
CA ILE A 42 14.23 4.81 -9.39
C ILE A 42 14.95 5.67 -10.44
N GLU A 43 16.27 5.52 -10.58
CA GLU A 43 17.07 6.24 -11.57
C GLU A 43 17.11 5.53 -12.92
N THR A 44 17.26 4.19 -12.91
CA THR A 44 17.48 3.40 -14.13
C THR A 44 16.27 2.57 -14.55
N GLY A 45 15.30 2.35 -13.66
CA GLY A 45 14.19 1.41 -13.88
C GLY A 45 14.61 -0.07 -13.82
N GLU A 46 15.90 -0.37 -13.64
CA GLU A 46 16.40 -1.73 -13.50
C GLU A 46 15.73 -2.41 -12.31
N THR A 47 15.21 -3.61 -12.55
CA THR A 47 14.38 -4.33 -11.58
C THR A 47 14.90 -5.74 -11.38
N THR A 48 15.09 -6.13 -10.12
CA THR A 48 15.36 -7.51 -9.70
C THR A 48 14.14 -8.11 -9.05
N THR A 49 13.93 -9.41 -9.23
CA THR A 49 12.74 -10.11 -8.74
C THR A 49 13.11 -11.33 -7.91
N VAL A 50 12.45 -11.49 -6.76
CA VAL A 50 12.48 -12.70 -5.93
C VAL A 50 11.09 -13.31 -5.89
N THR A 51 10.96 -14.60 -6.21
CA THR A 51 9.69 -15.33 -6.19
C THR A 51 9.58 -16.20 -4.95
N LEU A 52 8.42 -16.15 -4.29
CA LEU A 52 8.08 -16.88 -3.08
C LEU A 52 7.04 -17.96 -3.39
N PRO A 53 7.00 -19.05 -2.60
CA PRO A 53 6.03 -20.14 -2.80
C PRO A 53 4.62 -19.78 -2.28
N THR A 54 4.32 -18.50 -2.08
CA THR A 54 3.06 -18.00 -1.52
C THR A 54 2.79 -16.59 -2.04
N MET A 55 1.55 -16.13 -1.95
CA MET A 55 1.22 -14.74 -2.25
C MET A 55 1.93 -13.82 -1.25
N VAL A 56 2.44 -12.69 -1.75
CA VAL A 56 3.05 -11.62 -0.93
C VAL A 56 2.28 -10.35 -1.20
N GLY A 57 1.58 -9.87 -0.17
CA GLY A 57 0.68 -8.74 -0.28
C GLY A 57 1.39 -7.39 -0.19
N ALA A 58 2.41 -7.30 0.66
CA ALA A 58 3.24 -6.11 0.82
C ALA A 58 4.56 -6.45 1.51
N VAL A 59 5.56 -5.57 1.36
CA VAL A 59 6.86 -5.64 2.03
C VAL A 59 7.23 -4.28 2.61
N ALA A 60 8.14 -4.24 3.57
CA ALA A 60 8.73 -3.01 4.06
C ALA A 60 10.20 -3.21 4.48
N PRO A 61 11.06 -2.18 4.36
CA PRO A 61 12.42 -2.22 4.90
C PRO A 61 12.43 -2.46 6.40
N ALA A 62 13.34 -3.31 6.89
CA ALA A 62 13.58 -3.54 8.30
C ALA A 62 14.79 -2.74 8.81
N ALA A 63 14.73 -2.22 10.03
CA ALA A 63 15.79 -1.44 10.65
C ALA A 63 17.07 -2.26 10.82
N SER A 64 16.91 -3.57 11.09
CA SER A 64 17.96 -4.60 11.17
C SER A 64 18.59 -4.96 9.80
N GLY A 65 17.99 -4.50 8.70
CA GLY A 65 18.36 -4.83 7.33
C GLY A 65 17.42 -5.86 6.69
N GLY A 66 17.34 -5.86 5.37
CA GLY A 66 16.41 -6.72 4.63
C GLY A 66 14.96 -6.22 4.70
N LEU A 67 14.01 -7.14 4.48
CA LEU A 67 12.58 -6.84 4.38
C LEU A 67 11.77 -7.65 5.39
N VAL A 68 10.73 -7.03 5.93
CA VAL A 68 9.57 -7.72 6.49
C VAL A 68 8.49 -7.84 5.41
N ALA A 69 7.73 -8.93 5.41
CA ALA A 69 6.69 -9.17 4.42
C ALA A 69 5.38 -9.64 5.05
N ALA A 70 4.26 -9.12 4.52
CA ALA A 70 2.93 -9.66 4.74
C ALA A 70 2.65 -10.69 3.64
N VAL A 71 2.79 -11.96 4.00
CA VAL A 71 2.55 -13.10 3.11
C VAL A 71 1.16 -13.68 3.36
N ALA A 72 0.65 -14.50 2.45
CA ALA A 72 -0.73 -14.95 2.46
C ALA A 72 -1.26 -15.30 3.86
N GLU A 73 -0.55 -16.11 4.64
CA GLU A 73 -1.08 -16.62 5.91
C GLU A 73 -0.47 -15.95 7.18
N GLY A 74 0.30 -14.87 7.00
CA GLY A 74 0.91 -14.12 8.10
C GLY A 74 2.13 -13.31 7.70
N PHE A 75 3.22 -13.44 8.45
CA PHE A 75 4.41 -12.60 8.33
C PHE A 75 5.68 -13.40 8.05
N ALA A 76 6.62 -12.79 7.32
CA ALA A 76 7.91 -13.36 6.97
C ALA A 76 9.06 -12.35 7.16
N PHE A 77 10.26 -12.86 7.45
CA PHE A 77 11.48 -12.08 7.73
C PHE A 77 12.67 -12.68 6.96
N ASP A 78 13.76 -11.92 6.80
CA ASP A 78 15.13 -12.37 6.48
C ASP A 78 15.33 -13.21 5.19
N SER A 79 14.27 -13.50 4.45
CA SER A 79 14.22 -14.22 3.15
C SER A 79 12.78 -14.36 2.59
N CYS A 80 11.80 -13.69 3.20
CA CYS A 80 10.39 -13.73 2.84
C CYS A 80 9.73 -15.13 2.86
N THR A 81 10.29 -16.09 3.62
CA THR A 81 9.60 -17.36 3.94
C THR A 81 8.69 -17.19 5.17
N THR A 82 7.44 -17.67 5.11
CA THR A 82 6.46 -17.50 6.20
C THR A 82 7.04 -18.00 7.53
N THR A 83 7.25 -17.07 8.44
CA THR A 83 7.90 -17.35 9.74
C THR A 83 6.87 -17.31 10.87
N LEU A 84 5.84 -16.47 10.75
CA LEU A 84 4.76 -16.34 11.72
C LEU A 84 3.41 -16.48 11.01
N ARG A 85 2.69 -17.57 11.28
CA ARG A 85 1.35 -17.81 10.75
C ARG A 85 0.30 -17.31 11.73
N VAL A 86 -0.59 -16.44 11.27
CA VAL A 86 -1.69 -15.87 12.09
C VAL A 86 -3.06 -16.02 11.46
N LEU A 87 -3.14 -16.46 10.21
CA LEU A 87 -4.39 -16.64 9.47
C LEU A 87 -4.69 -18.11 9.18
N GLY A 88 -5.97 -18.42 9.02
CA GLY A 88 -6.44 -19.69 8.49
C GLY A 88 -6.36 -19.76 6.96
N PRO A 89 -6.60 -20.94 6.36
CA PRO A 89 -6.46 -21.14 4.91
C PRO A 89 -7.49 -20.36 4.07
N SER A 90 -8.62 -19.97 4.68
CA SER A 90 -9.69 -19.22 4.01
C SER A 90 -9.45 -17.71 3.91
N GLU A 91 -8.34 -17.24 4.47
CA GLU A 91 -7.97 -15.83 4.55
C GLU A 91 -6.62 -15.58 3.89
N ARG A 92 -6.36 -14.32 3.58
CA ARG A 92 -5.02 -13.88 3.19
C ARG A 92 -4.70 -12.47 3.68
N MET A 93 -3.42 -12.17 3.89
CA MET A 93 -2.95 -10.78 3.94
C MET A 93 -3.12 -10.10 2.57
N ASN A 94 -3.33 -8.78 2.60
CA ASN A 94 -3.47 -7.91 1.44
C ASN A 94 -2.44 -6.78 1.49
N ASP A 95 -2.81 -5.56 1.88
CA ASP A 95 -1.85 -4.45 1.99
C ASP A 95 -1.22 -4.40 3.38
N ALA A 96 -0.06 -3.74 3.48
CA ALA A 96 0.61 -3.51 4.74
C ALA A 96 1.48 -2.25 4.71
N LYS A 97 1.66 -1.63 5.87
CA LYS A 97 2.56 -0.48 6.02
C LYS A 97 3.16 -0.41 7.41
N VAL A 98 4.36 0.15 7.51
CA VAL A 98 5.01 0.43 8.79
C VAL A 98 4.53 1.79 9.31
N ASP A 99 4.15 1.81 10.58
CA ASP A 99 3.74 3.04 11.25
C ASP A 99 4.94 3.87 11.76
N PRO A 100 4.72 5.11 12.26
CA PRO A 100 5.82 5.94 12.75
C PRO A 100 6.64 5.32 13.90
N TYR A 101 6.07 4.35 14.62
CA TYR A 101 6.70 3.65 15.76
C TYR A 101 7.43 2.35 15.35
N GLY A 102 7.54 2.06 14.06
CA GLY A 102 8.25 0.88 13.55
C GLY A 102 7.46 -0.42 13.67
N ARG A 103 6.14 -0.37 13.84
CA ARG A 103 5.26 -1.55 13.85
C ARG A 103 4.73 -1.80 12.45
N PHE A 104 4.62 -3.06 12.04
CA PHE A 104 4.16 -3.42 10.70
C PHE A 104 2.69 -3.83 10.71
N TRP A 105 1.84 -3.01 10.11
CA TRP A 105 0.39 -3.18 10.08
C TRP A 105 -0.02 -3.85 8.78
N ALA A 106 -0.75 -4.96 8.84
CA ALA A 106 -1.18 -5.71 7.67
C ALA A 106 -2.68 -6.01 7.70
N GLY A 107 -3.37 -5.69 6.61
CA GLY A 107 -4.77 -6.00 6.41
C GLY A 107 -4.95 -7.45 5.98
N SER A 108 -5.84 -8.20 6.64
CA SER A 108 -6.30 -9.51 6.19
C SER A 108 -7.71 -9.42 5.58
N THR A 109 -7.98 -10.26 4.58
CA THR A 109 -9.30 -10.44 3.95
C THR A 109 -9.64 -11.93 3.88
N ALA A 110 -10.93 -12.26 3.94
CA ALA A 110 -11.40 -13.55 3.47
C ALA A 110 -11.16 -13.66 1.95
N ARG A 111 -10.78 -14.86 1.48
CA ARG A 111 -10.51 -15.10 0.04
C ARG A 111 -11.74 -14.94 -0.85
N ASP A 112 -12.92 -15.15 -0.29
CA ASP A 112 -14.22 -14.94 -0.92
C ASP A 112 -14.75 -13.51 -0.72
N PHE A 113 -13.97 -12.65 -0.06
CA PHE A 113 -14.33 -11.27 0.26
C PHE A 113 -15.63 -11.13 1.07
N THR A 114 -15.96 -12.13 1.90
CA THR A 114 -17.13 -12.06 2.79
C THR A 114 -17.07 -10.80 3.66
N PRO A 115 -18.13 -9.96 3.67
CA PRO A 115 -18.20 -8.76 4.49
C PRO A 115 -17.95 -9.02 5.98
N GLY A 116 -17.15 -8.16 6.62
CA GLY A 116 -16.87 -8.23 8.06
C GLY A 116 -15.83 -9.27 8.47
N ARG A 117 -15.31 -10.09 7.54
CA ARG A 117 -14.24 -11.07 7.78
C ARG A 117 -12.83 -10.53 7.55
N GLY A 118 -12.71 -9.24 7.23
CA GLY A 118 -11.43 -8.54 7.21
C GLY A 118 -11.02 -8.02 8.58
N ALA A 119 -9.71 -7.92 8.81
CA ALA A 119 -9.12 -7.43 10.05
C ALA A 119 -7.78 -6.73 9.78
N LEU A 120 -7.35 -5.90 10.73
CA LEU A 120 -6.03 -5.26 10.70
C LEU A 120 -5.17 -5.88 11.80
N HIS A 121 -4.04 -6.45 11.40
CA HIS A 121 -3.06 -7.08 12.29
C HIS A 121 -1.88 -6.15 12.48
N VAL A 122 -1.27 -6.18 13.66
CA VAL A 122 -0.07 -5.40 13.99
C VAL A 122 1.01 -6.34 14.42
N LEU A 123 2.10 -6.37 13.65
CA LEU A 123 3.33 -7.04 13.98
C LEU A 123 4.26 -6.07 14.72
N MET A 124 4.59 -6.44 15.95
CA MET A 124 5.46 -5.69 16.84
C MET A 124 6.94 -5.95 16.53
N PRO A 125 7.87 -5.04 16.92
CA PRO A 125 9.31 -5.25 16.75
C PRO A 125 9.85 -6.53 17.40
N ASP A 126 9.21 -7.02 18.46
CA ASP A 126 9.54 -8.31 19.10
C ASP A 126 8.98 -9.54 18.33
N ARG A 127 8.43 -9.31 17.13
CA ARG A 127 7.84 -10.30 16.22
C ARG A 127 6.59 -10.99 16.78
N THR A 128 5.94 -10.40 17.78
CA THR A 128 4.59 -10.78 18.19
C THR A 128 3.54 -10.08 17.33
N SER A 129 2.37 -10.70 17.15
CA SER A 129 1.28 -10.13 16.36
C SER A 129 -0.02 -10.08 17.17
N THR A 130 -0.78 -9.01 17.00
CA THR A 130 -2.13 -8.84 17.57
C THR A 130 -3.11 -8.33 16.51
N VAL A 131 -4.41 -8.51 16.75
CA VAL A 131 -5.46 -7.90 15.91
C VAL A 131 -5.85 -6.57 16.53
N ALA A 132 -5.63 -5.48 15.81
CA ALA A 132 -5.98 -4.13 16.26
C ALA A 132 -7.38 -3.70 15.82
N LEU A 133 -7.89 -4.24 14.71
CA LEU A 133 -9.18 -3.81 14.17
C LEU A 133 -9.92 -4.94 13.47
N THR A 134 -11.23 -5.00 13.65
CA THR A 134 -12.12 -5.98 12.98
C THR A 134 -13.32 -5.29 12.32
N GLY A 135 -14.20 -6.07 11.71
CA GLY A 135 -15.40 -5.57 11.02
C GLY A 135 -15.08 -4.90 9.68
N LEU A 136 -13.95 -5.26 9.08
CA LEU A 136 -13.50 -4.80 7.76
C LEU A 136 -13.86 -5.86 6.72
N THR A 137 -13.70 -5.55 5.43
CA THR A 137 -13.89 -6.51 4.34
C THR A 137 -12.60 -6.70 3.57
N LEU A 138 -12.07 -5.62 2.98
CA LEU A 138 -10.77 -5.62 2.31
C LEU A 138 -9.98 -4.40 2.78
N PRO A 139 -9.38 -4.46 3.99
CA PRO A 139 -8.48 -3.42 4.44
C PRO A 139 -7.27 -3.36 3.51
N ASN A 140 -7.05 -2.16 2.97
CA ASN A 140 -6.11 -1.90 1.90
C ASN A 140 -5.20 -0.74 2.30
N GLY A 141 -5.19 0.38 1.57
CA GLY A 141 -4.33 1.52 1.83
C GLY A 141 -4.30 1.98 3.30
N LEU A 142 -3.08 2.09 3.82
CA LEU A 142 -2.76 2.56 5.17
C LEU A 142 -1.88 3.81 5.13
N GLY A 143 -2.04 4.70 6.11
CA GLY A 143 -1.17 5.85 6.29
C GLY A 143 -1.37 6.54 7.63
N TRP A 144 -0.42 7.37 8.03
CA TRP A 144 -0.47 8.15 9.27
C TRP A 144 -0.24 9.62 8.98
N SER A 145 -0.89 10.50 9.74
CA SER A 145 -0.62 11.94 9.64
C SER A 145 0.84 12.25 10.00
N PRO A 146 1.43 13.33 9.46
CA PRO A 146 2.82 13.69 9.75
C PRO A 146 3.11 13.94 11.25
N ASP A 147 2.10 14.37 12.01
CA ASP A 147 2.19 14.55 13.46
C ASP A 147 2.01 13.25 14.27
N GLY A 148 1.70 12.13 13.60
CA GLY A 148 1.49 10.81 14.22
C GLY A 148 0.20 10.70 15.03
N LEU A 149 -0.73 11.65 14.92
CA LEU A 149 -1.96 11.70 15.72
C LEU A 149 -3.18 11.05 15.05
N ARG A 150 -3.07 10.69 13.76
CA ARG A 150 -4.15 10.04 13.00
C ARG A 150 -3.62 8.86 12.22
N MET A 151 -4.44 7.81 12.17
CA MET A 151 -4.31 6.71 11.22
C MET A 151 -5.41 6.82 10.18
N TYR A 152 -5.08 6.53 8.93
CA TYR A 152 -6.00 6.46 7.80
C TYR A 152 -6.02 5.03 7.25
N LEU A 153 -7.21 4.57 6.88
CA LEU A 153 -7.41 3.23 6.34
C LEU A 153 -8.46 3.28 5.23
N VAL A 154 -8.14 2.72 4.08
CA VAL A 154 -9.11 2.35 3.06
C VAL A 154 -9.62 0.95 3.34
N ASP A 155 -10.94 0.78 3.32
CA ASP A 155 -11.57 -0.53 3.10
C ASP A 155 -12.22 -0.51 1.72
N THR A 156 -11.58 -1.20 0.77
CA THR A 156 -11.92 -1.18 -0.65
C THR A 156 -13.37 -1.60 -0.88
N LEU A 157 -13.81 -2.69 -0.23
CA LEU A 157 -15.13 -3.26 -0.47
C LEU A 157 -16.23 -2.63 0.38
N GLN A 158 -15.88 -1.78 1.34
CA GLN A 158 -16.82 -0.87 1.98
C GLN A 158 -16.89 0.49 1.28
N TYR A 159 -16.03 0.75 0.28
CA TYR A 159 -15.92 2.02 -0.44
C TYR A 159 -15.73 3.21 0.51
N ARG A 160 -14.88 3.03 1.53
CA ARG A 160 -14.68 4.03 2.58
C ARG A 160 -13.21 4.27 2.87
N LEU A 161 -12.91 5.55 3.06
CA LEU A 161 -11.69 6.02 3.70
C LEU A 161 -12.06 6.40 5.13
N TYR A 162 -11.44 5.71 6.07
CA TYR A 162 -11.59 5.94 7.50
C TYR A 162 -10.45 6.79 8.04
N SER A 163 -10.74 7.50 9.13
CA SER A 163 -9.72 8.07 10.02
C SER A 163 -9.96 7.59 11.45
N PHE A 164 -8.87 7.51 12.22
CA PHE A 164 -8.85 7.10 13.61
C PHE A 164 -7.96 8.05 14.39
N ALA A 165 -8.31 8.30 15.65
CA ALA A 165 -7.35 8.86 16.60
C ALA A 165 -6.21 7.85 16.79
N PHE A 166 -4.96 8.33 16.75
CA PHE A 166 -3.77 7.52 16.90
C PHE A 166 -2.83 8.21 17.89
N GLY A 167 -2.15 7.43 18.72
CA GLY A 167 -1.29 7.93 19.79
C GLY A 167 -0.02 7.11 19.93
N ALA A 168 0.81 7.49 20.90
CA ALA A 168 2.06 6.78 21.20
C ALA A 168 1.85 5.40 21.84
N ASP A 169 0.70 5.17 22.47
CA ASP A 169 0.25 3.83 22.87
C ASP A 169 -0.10 2.98 21.64
N GLY A 170 -0.72 3.60 20.63
CA GLY A 170 -0.71 3.30 19.20
C GLY A 170 -1.24 1.93 18.77
N LEU A 171 -1.67 1.07 19.69
CA LEU A 171 -2.21 -0.25 19.37
C LEU A 171 -3.74 -0.24 19.25
N ASP A 172 -4.39 0.82 19.71
CA ASP A 172 -5.85 0.93 19.73
C ASP A 172 -6.33 2.12 18.88
N PRO A 173 -6.45 1.96 17.55
CA PRO A 173 -7.07 2.97 16.70
C PRO A 173 -8.55 3.10 17.07
N HIS A 174 -8.89 4.19 17.75
CA HIS A 174 -10.23 4.49 18.24
C HIS A 174 -10.84 5.71 17.51
N ASP A 175 -12.06 6.09 17.89
CA ASP A 175 -12.80 7.19 17.28
C ASP A 175 -12.91 7.09 15.75
N ARG A 176 -13.27 5.89 15.26
CA ARG A 176 -13.44 5.61 13.82
C ARG A 176 -14.43 6.60 13.19
N GLN A 177 -13.96 7.36 12.20
CA GLN A 177 -14.78 8.27 11.39
C GLN A 177 -14.70 7.89 9.92
N VAL A 178 -15.83 7.93 9.21
CA VAL A 178 -15.85 7.90 7.74
C VAL A 178 -15.42 9.27 7.25
N LEU A 179 -14.21 9.36 6.72
CA LEU A 179 -13.63 10.59 6.20
C LEU A 179 -14.11 10.85 4.77
N HIS A 180 -14.22 9.79 3.97
CA HIS A 180 -14.78 9.85 2.61
C HIS A 180 -15.54 8.56 2.29
N GLN A 181 -16.70 8.72 1.63
CA GLN A 181 -17.48 7.63 1.06
C GLN A 181 -17.35 7.74 -0.46
N PHE A 182 -16.75 6.73 -1.10
CA PHE A 182 -16.52 6.71 -2.53
C PHE A 182 -17.80 6.31 -3.28
N ASP A 183 -17.98 6.86 -4.48
CA ASP A 183 -19.01 6.41 -5.43
C ASP A 183 -18.55 5.13 -6.12
N THR A 184 -19.35 4.08 -5.99
CA THR A 184 -19.11 2.77 -6.61
C THR A 184 -19.02 2.82 -8.14
N ALA A 185 -19.56 3.86 -8.78
CA ALA A 185 -19.50 4.04 -10.23
C ALA A 185 -18.14 4.58 -10.72
N GLU A 186 -17.29 5.08 -9.81
CA GLU A 186 -16.01 5.72 -10.17
C GLU A 186 -14.77 4.84 -9.95
N GLY A 187 -14.98 3.55 -9.62
CA GLY A 187 -13.92 2.62 -9.25
C GLY A 187 -13.84 2.40 -7.74
N MET A 188 -12.87 1.60 -7.31
CA MET A 188 -12.69 1.19 -5.91
C MET A 188 -11.46 1.87 -5.30
N PRO A 189 -11.55 2.41 -4.08
CA PRO A 189 -10.37 2.93 -3.39
C PRO A 189 -9.45 1.78 -3.00
N ASP A 190 -8.15 1.96 -3.19
CA ASP A 190 -7.17 0.90 -3.02
C ASP A 190 -6.03 1.35 -2.07
N GLY A 191 -4.77 1.20 -2.46
CA GLY A 191 -3.61 1.68 -1.73
C GLY A 191 -3.54 3.20 -1.60
N LEU A 192 -2.93 3.68 -0.51
CA LEU A 192 -2.76 5.11 -0.24
C LEU A 192 -1.38 5.48 0.32
N CYS A 193 -0.98 6.74 0.17
CA CYS A 193 0.10 7.36 0.93
C CYS A 193 -0.27 8.76 1.42
N VAL A 194 0.52 9.32 2.34
CA VAL A 194 0.29 10.63 2.95
C VAL A 194 1.41 11.57 2.55
N ASP A 195 1.08 12.78 2.13
CA ASP A 195 2.06 13.82 1.84
C ASP A 195 2.41 14.68 3.08
N ALA A 196 3.40 15.57 2.94
CA ALA A 196 3.90 16.41 4.02
C ALA A 196 2.86 17.40 4.59
N GLU A 197 1.77 17.69 3.87
CA GLU A 197 0.66 18.50 4.35
C GLU A 197 -0.43 17.66 5.03
N GLY A 198 -0.24 16.35 5.13
CA GLY A 198 -1.20 15.41 5.68
C GLY A 198 -2.33 15.04 4.71
N CYS A 199 -2.22 15.40 3.44
CA CYS A 199 -3.19 14.98 2.43
C CYS A 199 -2.93 13.55 1.98
N LEU A 200 -4.01 12.88 1.59
CA LEU A 200 -4.06 11.44 1.32
C LEU A 200 -4.14 11.22 -0.18
N TRP A 201 -3.13 10.59 -0.75
CA TRP A 201 -3.14 10.17 -2.15
C TRP A 201 -3.65 8.74 -2.21
N VAL A 202 -4.78 8.52 -2.90
CA VAL A 202 -5.48 7.23 -2.96
C VAL A 202 -5.59 6.78 -4.42
N ALA A 203 -5.12 5.57 -4.70
CA ALA A 203 -5.30 4.91 -5.99
C ALA A 203 -6.75 4.45 -6.14
N ILE A 204 -7.34 4.69 -7.31
CA ILE A 204 -8.72 4.29 -7.61
C ILE A 204 -8.71 3.18 -8.66
N TRP A 205 -8.79 1.94 -8.19
CA TRP A 205 -8.84 0.74 -9.02
C TRP A 205 -10.05 0.77 -9.95
N GLY A 206 -9.83 0.60 -11.26
CA GLY A 206 -10.86 0.72 -12.29
C GLY A 206 -11.30 2.17 -12.58
N GLY A 207 -10.70 3.15 -11.90
CA GLY A 207 -11.02 4.56 -12.04
C GLY A 207 -10.02 5.35 -12.88
N HIS A 208 -8.94 4.71 -13.37
CA HIS A 208 -7.88 5.33 -14.15
C HIS A 208 -7.22 6.55 -13.49
N LYS A 209 -7.25 6.65 -12.16
CA LYS A 209 -6.86 7.89 -11.48
C LYS A 209 -6.24 7.67 -10.12
N LEU A 210 -5.42 8.66 -9.75
CA LEU A 210 -4.98 8.90 -8.38
C LEU A 210 -5.65 10.18 -7.87
N VAL A 211 -6.22 10.15 -6.66
CA VAL A 211 -6.91 11.30 -6.10
C VAL A 211 -6.25 11.72 -4.78
N ARG A 212 -5.92 13.00 -4.67
CA ARG A 212 -5.43 13.65 -3.44
C ARG A 212 -6.63 14.17 -2.64
N TYR A 213 -6.82 13.68 -1.43
CA TYR A 213 -7.83 14.13 -0.47
C TYR A 213 -7.19 14.96 0.63
N SER A 214 -7.87 16.00 1.07
CA SER A 214 -7.51 16.76 2.28
C SER A 214 -7.56 15.86 3.54
N PRO A 215 -6.94 16.27 4.66
CA PRO A 215 -7.08 15.59 5.94
C PRO A 215 -8.54 15.47 6.44
N SER A 216 -9.46 16.27 5.89
CA SER A 216 -10.90 16.23 6.19
C SER A 216 -11.72 15.41 5.17
N GLY A 217 -11.09 14.76 4.19
CA GLY A 217 -11.76 13.88 3.23
C GLY A 217 -12.34 14.55 1.98
N GLN A 218 -12.13 15.85 1.81
CA GLN A 218 -12.49 16.55 0.57
C GLN A 218 -11.48 16.21 -0.53
N ALA A 219 -11.93 15.83 -1.72
CA ALA A 219 -11.09 15.67 -2.90
C ALA A 219 -10.52 17.03 -3.34
N LEU A 220 -9.19 17.08 -3.56
CA LEU A 220 -8.46 18.30 -3.90
C LEU A 220 -7.89 18.26 -5.32
N THR A 221 -7.31 17.13 -5.72
CA THR A 221 -6.64 17.00 -7.02
C THR A 221 -6.81 15.60 -7.55
N THR A 222 -7.10 15.50 -8.85
CA THR A 222 -7.14 14.22 -9.57
C THR A 222 -6.02 14.19 -10.59
N VAL A 223 -5.29 13.09 -10.64
CA VAL A 223 -4.27 12.80 -11.65
C VAL A 223 -4.78 11.62 -12.47
N ASP A 224 -5.10 11.86 -13.74
CA ASP A 224 -5.44 10.79 -14.68
C ASP A 224 -4.20 9.96 -15.00
N LEU A 225 -4.36 8.64 -15.03
CA LEU A 225 -3.30 7.69 -15.24
C LEU A 225 -3.56 6.88 -16.52
N PRO A 226 -2.49 6.48 -17.26
CA PRO A 226 -2.62 5.72 -18.49
C PRO A 226 -2.86 4.22 -18.25
N VAL A 227 -3.45 3.86 -17.11
CA VAL A 227 -3.75 2.49 -16.66
C VAL A 227 -5.16 2.46 -16.07
N GLU A 228 -5.86 1.34 -16.19
CA GLU A 228 -7.23 1.17 -15.69
C GLU A 228 -7.27 0.87 -14.21
N GLN A 229 -6.35 0.05 -13.72
CA GLN A 229 -6.32 -0.41 -12.33
C GLN A 229 -5.03 0.05 -11.65
N PRO A 230 -4.88 1.36 -11.33
CA PRO A 230 -3.88 1.79 -10.38
C PRO A 230 -4.23 1.19 -9.01
N SER A 231 -3.25 0.59 -8.35
CA SER A 231 -3.45 -0.22 -7.16
C SER A 231 -2.94 0.45 -5.90
N SER A 232 -1.78 1.09 -5.93
CA SER A 232 -1.21 1.75 -4.76
C SER A 232 -0.19 2.81 -5.15
N CYS A 233 0.27 3.59 -4.18
CA CYS A 233 1.22 4.66 -4.40
C CYS A 233 2.11 4.94 -3.19
N THR A 234 3.30 5.50 -3.46
CA THR A 234 4.23 5.94 -2.41
C THR A 234 5.13 7.07 -2.89
N PHE A 235 5.55 7.91 -1.95
CA PHE A 235 6.60 8.88 -2.21
C PHE A 235 7.98 8.26 -2.04
N GLY A 236 8.96 8.77 -2.78
CA GLY A 236 10.35 8.39 -2.67
C GLY A 236 11.29 9.39 -3.31
N GLY A 237 12.54 8.96 -3.52
CA GLY A 237 13.64 9.85 -3.89
C GLY A 237 14.25 10.56 -2.68
N PRO A 238 15.48 11.10 -2.81
CA PRO A 238 16.20 11.70 -1.68
C PRO A 238 15.48 12.89 -1.02
N ALA A 239 14.61 13.58 -1.75
CA ALA A 239 13.81 14.69 -1.25
C ALA A 239 12.32 14.33 -1.02
N TRP A 240 11.96 13.04 -1.14
CA TRP A 240 10.58 12.55 -1.03
C TRP A 240 9.60 13.23 -2.01
N ASP A 241 10.10 13.77 -3.11
CA ASP A 241 9.38 14.60 -4.07
C ASP A 241 8.97 13.84 -5.35
N ARG A 242 9.17 12.52 -5.38
CA ARG A 242 8.79 11.65 -6.49
C ARG A 242 7.68 10.72 -6.03
N LEU A 243 6.57 10.69 -6.77
CA LEU A 243 5.41 9.88 -6.43
C LEU A 243 5.29 8.71 -7.41
N PHE A 244 5.42 7.49 -6.89
CA PHE A 244 5.35 6.25 -7.66
C PHE A 244 3.99 5.59 -7.50
N VAL A 245 3.50 4.97 -8.57
CA VAL A 245 2.18 4.32 -8.60
C VAL A 245 2.31 2.94 -9.22
N THR A 246 1.88 1.91 -8.49
CA THR A 246 1.74 0.55 -9.02
C THR A 246 0.39 0.39 -9.71
N SER A 247 0.31 -0.57 -10.63
CA SER A 247 -0.94 -0.92 -11.30
C SER A 247 -1.04 -2.42 -11.56
N ALA A 248 -2.20 -2.87 -12.04
CA ALA A 248 -2.51 -4.28 -12.20
C ALA A 248 -3.19 -4.58 -13.54
N ARG A 249 -2.89 -5.75 -14.13
CA ARG A 249 -3.57 -6.31 -15.30
C ARG A 249 -4.70 -7.26 -14.94
N GLN A 250 -4.80 -7.63 -13.66
CA GLN A 250 -5.72 -8.66 -13.19
C GLN A 250 -7.14 -8.43 -13.69
N GLY A 251 -7.69 -9.44 -14.36
CA GLY A 251 -9.07 -9.41 -14.87
C GLY A 251 -9.28 -8.56 -16.12
N LEU A 252 -8.24 -7.93 -16.66
CA LEU A 252 -8.32 -7.12 -17.88
C LEU A 252 -7.93 -7.93 -19.12
N ASN A 253 -8.58 -7.61 -20.24
CA ASN A 253 -8.22 -8.11 -21.57
C ASN A 253 -7.96 -6.90 -22.49
N ALA A 254 -6.86 -6.19 -22.23
CA ALA A 254 -6.50 -4.99 -22.99
C ALA A 254 -5.71 -5.33 -24.26
N ALA A 255 -6.00 -4.60 -25.35
CA ALA A 255 -5.23 -4.68 -26.60
C ALA A 255 -3.97 -3.79 -26.51
N PRO A 256 -2.84 -4.17 -27.14
CA PRO A 256 -1.63 -3.36 -27.12
C PRO A 256 -1.81 -1.95 -27.78
N PRO A 257 -1.08 -0.92 -27.32
CA PRO A 257 -0.19 -0.93 -26.15
C PRO A 257 -0.99 -0.95 -24.84
N ASP A 258 -0.67 -1.92 -23.98
CA ASP A 258 -1.31 -2.12 -22.66
C ASP A 258 -0.29 -1.78 -21.58
N LEU A 259 -0.53 -0.68 -20.86
CA LEU A 259 0.34 -0.22 -19.78
C LEU A 259 -0.12 -0.71 -18.41
N ASN A 260 -1.20 -1.48 -18.32
CA ASN A 260 -1.65 -2.05 -17.05
C ASN A 260 -0.55 -2.97 -16.49
N GLY A 261 -0.38 -2.98 -15.17
CA GLY A 261 0.71 -3.73 -14.53
C GLY A 261 2.07 -3.02 -14.56
N ALA A 262 2.15 -1.81 -15.11
CA ALA A 262 3.35 -0.99 -15.07
C ALA A 262 3.54 -0.33 -13.70
N LEU A 263 4.80 0.01 -13.40
CA LEU A 263 5.18 0.97 -12.38
C LEU A 263 5.30 2.35 -13.03
N LEU A 264 4.51 3.30 -12.54
CA LEU A 264 4.44 4.66 -13.04
C LEU A 264 5.14 5.62 -12.08
N GLU A 265 5.54 6.78 -12.61
CA GLU A 265 6.04 7.90 -11.83
C GLU A 265 5.34 9.19 -12.22
N ILE A 266 4.89 9.92 -11.20
CA ILE A 266 4.39 11.29 -11.28
C ILE A 266 5.59 12.22 -11.01
N LEU A 267 6.01 12.96 -12.04
CA LEU A 267 7.28 13.71 -12.02
C LEU A 267 7.22 15.04 -11.25
N THR A 268 6.03 15.53 -10.93
CA THR A 268 5.82 16.82 -10.25
C THR A 268 4.61 16.74 -9.33
N PRO A 269 4.65 15.94 -8.25
CA PRO A 269 3.64 16.07 -7.22
C PRO A 269 3.73 17.49 -6.63
N ALA A 270 2.59 18.13 -6.42
CA ALA A 270 2.56 19.52 -5.92
C ALA A 270 3.16 19.65 -4.51
N VAL A 271 3.13 18.56 -3.74
CA VAL A 271 3.59 18.48 -2.35
C VAL A 271 4.38 17.18 -2.20
N PRO A 272 5.59 17.21 -1.61
CA PRO A 272 6.38 16.00 -1.37
C PRO A 272 5.76 15.14 -0.28
N GLY A 273 6.19 13.88 -0.24
CA GLY A 273 5.98 13.00 0.89
C GLY A 273 6.76 13.43 2.13
N HIS A 274 6.76 12.57 3.14
CA HIS A 274 7.58 12.72 4.33
C HIS A 274 8.31 11.40 4.63
N PRO A 275 9.43 11.45 5.36
CA PRO A 275 10.13 10.24 5.78
C PRO A 275 9.22 9.25 6.50
N THR A 276 9.38 7.97 6.17
CA THR A 276 8.66 6.85 6.82
C THR A 276 9.63 5.99 7.64
N SER A 277 9.13 5.42 8.73
CA SER A 277 9.92 4.52 9.58
C SER A 277 10.08 3.13 8.93
N PRO A 278 11.26 2.49 9.02
CA PRO A 278 11.39 1.06 8.73
C PRO A 278 10.77 0.24 9.87
N PHE A 279 10.49 -1.04 9.62
CA PHE A 279 10.07 -1.97 10.66
C PHE A 279 11.16 -2.09 11.73
N GLY A 280 10.78 -2.03 13.01
CA GLY A 280 11.73 -1.92 14.11
C GLY A 280 12.43 -3.22 14.54
N GLY A 281 11.96 -4.38 14.07
CA GLY A 281 12.43 -5.72 14.50
C GLY A 281 13.44 -6.42 13.58
#